data_AF-A0A2S6N8F5-F1
#
_entry.id   AF-A0A2S6N8F5-F1
#
_cell.length_a   1.000
_cell.length_b   1.000
_cell.length_c   1.000
_cell.angle_alpha   90.00
_cell.angle_beta   90.00
_cell.angle_gamma   90.00
#
_symmetry.space_group_name_H-M   'P 1'
#
loop_
_entity.id
_entity.type
_entity.pdbx_description
1 polymer ?
#
loop_
_entity_poly.entity_id
_entity_poly.type
_entity_poly.pdbx_seq_one_letter_code
_entity_poly.pdbx_strand_id
1 'polypeptide(L)'
;MSAHLLALKLDEAQRLNPAFAALIGPTPKPDLSLADWLASLDGGDLDRLKFSRIELEAHLLALIAEAEGFRTPVTRLRELRILGGRDKTGGAENLDLVLRPGAIVSVVGPTGSGKSRFLGDIECLAQGDTPSGRRILIDGEIPDPARRWAASGKLVAQLSQNMNFVVDLTVGDFIEMHAECRAVDAPEQVAAEVIACANRLAGEKFSANISLTQLSGGQSRALMIADVALLSSSPIVLIDEIENAGINRRQALDLLVASDKIVLMSTHDPILALHAQKRIVIAAGAVAQVIETSATERAHLAALEHYDRLMSDLRETLRHGARLETLPPQFSPFG
;
A
#
# COMPACT_ATOMS: atom_id res chain seq x y z
N MET A 1 17.39 23.71 10.05
CA MET A 1 16.00 23.25 9.84
C MET A 1 15.04 23.80 10.89
N SER A 2 15.35 23.86 12.18
CA SER A 2 14.42 24.31 13.24
C SER A 2 13.89 25.75 13.10
N ALA A 3 14.70 26.70 12.61
CA ALA A 3 14.31 28.12 12.56
C ALA A 3 13.17 28.44 11.57
N HIS A 4 13.01 27.67 10.48
CA HIS A 4 11.92 27.85 9.52
C HIS A 4 10.60 27.27 10.07
N LEU A 5 10.68 26.15 10.78
CA LEU A 5 9.52 25.45 11.35
C LEU A 5 8.85 26.25 12.48
N LEU A 6 9.65 26.98 13.26
CA LEU A 6 9.18 27.87 14.31
C LEU A 6 8.47 29.14 13.77
N ALA A 7 8.66 29.47 12.50
CA ALA A 7 8.05 30.63 11.84
C ALA A 7 6.69 30.31 11.18
N LEU A 8 6.28 29.04 11.12
CA LEU A 8 4.98 28.63 10.59
C LEU A 8 3.84 29.22 11.42
N LYS A 9 2.75 29.63 10.76
CA LYS A 9 1.53 30.03 11.44
C LYS A 9 0.84 28.82 12.07
N LEU A 10 0.10 29.05 13.15
CA LEU A 10 -0.61 27.98 13.86
C LEU A 10 -1.67 27.28 12.99
N ASP A 11 -2.35 28.00 12.10
CA ASP A 11 -3.32 27.39 11.17
C ASP A 11 -2.65 26.52 10.11
N GLU A 12 -1.49 26.97 9.59
CA GLU A 12 -0.64 26.18 8.70
C GLU A 12 -0.11 24.92 9.39
N ALA A 13 0.36 25.04 10.64
CA ALA A 13 0.85 23.90 11.44
C ALA A 13 -0.24 22.87 11.74
N GLN A 14 -1.49 23.30 11.99
CA GLN A 14 -2.62 22.38 12.18
C GLN A 14 -3.03 21.67 10.90
N ARG A 15 -2.97 22.34 9.74
CA ARG A 15 -3.21 21.69 8.45
C ARG A 15 -2.10 20.71 8.07
N LEU A 16 -0.89 20.90 8.61
CA LEU A 16 0.23 20.00 8.38
C LEU A 16 0.06 18.65 9.08
N ASN A 17 -0.51 18.61 10.29
CA ASN A 17 -0.71 17.37 11.02
C ASN A 17 -1.93 17.44 11.94
N PRO A 18 -2.95 16.57 11.80
CA PRO A 18 -4.13 16.57 12.69
C PRO A 18 -3.79 16.39 14.18
N ALA A 19 -2.64 15.76 14.49
CA ALA A 19 -2.16 15.63 15.87
C ALA A 19 -1.83 16.98 16.52
N PHE A 20 -1.51 18.01 15.73
CA PHE A 20 -1.41 19.38 16.25
C PHE A 20 -2.76 19.83 16.82
N ALA A 21 -3.86 19.70 16.10
CA ALA A 21 -5.17 20.12 16.58
C ALA A 21 -5.57 19.42 17.90
N ALA A 22 -5.17 18.16 18.08
CA ALA A 22 -5.38 17.42 19.34
C ALA A 22 -4.52 17.95 20.50
N LEU A 23 -3.32 18.45 20.22
CA LEU A 23 -2.40 18.97 21.23
C LEU A 23 -2.71 20.42 21.62
N ILE A 24 -3.03 21.28 20.65
CA ILE A 24 -3.22 22.72 20.86
C ILE A 24 -4.69 23.17 20.93
N GLY A 25 -5.63 22.30 20.58
CA GLY A 25 -7.06 22.63 20.61
C GLY A 25 -7.48 23.66 19.55
N PRO A 26 -8.70 24.21 19.63
CA PRO A 26 -9.19 25.21 18.68
C PRO A 26 -8.40 26.52 18.81
N THR A 27 -7.86 27.01 17.70
CA THR A 27 -6.87 28.09 17.67
C THR A 27 -7.53 29.46 17.78
N PRO A 28 -7.33 30.21 18.87
CA PRO A 28 -7.92 31.55 19.01
C PRO A 28 -7.19 32.62 18.18
N LYS A 29 -6.00 32.32 17.65
CA LYS A 29 -5.14 33.24 16.88
C LYS A 29 -4.41 32.52 15.73
N PRO A 30 -5.09 32.23 14.61
CA PRO A 30 -4.56 31.41 13.52
C PRO A 30 -3.27 31.99 12.89
N ASP A 31 -3.15 33.31 12.83
CA ASP A 31 -1.99 34.00 12.25
C ASP A 31 -0.74 34.07 13.14
N LEU A 32 -0.83 33.60 14.38
CA LEU A 32 0.30 33.65 15.32
C LEU A 32 1.33 32.57 14.95
N SER A 33 2.62 32.92 14.99
CA SER A 33 3.69 31.97 14.70
C SER A 33 3.80 30.91 15.79
N LEU A 34 4.33 29.74 15.44
CA LEU A 34 4.56 28.67 16.41
C LEU A 34 5.50 29.10 17.55
N ALA A 35 6.54 29.87 17.22
CA ALA A 35 7.46 30.44 18.20
C ALA A 35 6.76 31.37 19.19
N ASP A 36 5.93 32.30 18.68
CA ASP A 36 5.23 33.28 19.50
C ASP A 36 4.15 32.62 20.35
N TRP A 37 3.48 31.59 19.82
CA TRP A 37 2.54 30.78 20.57
C TRP A 37 3.22 30.02 21.70
N LEU A 38 4.30 29.31 21.41
CA LEU A 38 5.10 28.62 22.43
C LEU A 38 5.51 29.61 23.51
N ALA A 39 6.09 30.77 23.13
CA ALA A 39 6.49 31.84 24.05
C ALA A 39 5.33 32.37 24.91
N SER A 40 4.11 32.35 24.42
CA SER A 40 2.92 32.83 25.13
C SER A 40 2.37 31.87 26.20
N LEU A 41 2.76 30.58 26.18
CA LEU A 41 2.29 29.60 27.17
C LEU A 41 2.84 29.90 28.56
N ASP A 42 1.99 29.80 29.57
CA ASP A 42 2.42 29.89 30.98
C ASP A 42 2.66 28.50 31.60
N GLY A 43 3.01 28.46 32.88
CA GLY A 43 3.26 27.20 33.59
C GLY A 43 2.00 26.32 33.71
N GLY A 44 0.82 26.91 33.80
CA GLY A 44 -0.44 26.17 33.92
C GLY A 44 -0.84 25.50 32.61
N ASP A 45 -0.57 26.15 31.47
CA ASP A 45 -0.76 25.56 30.15
C ASP A 45 0.17 24.36 29.91
N LEU A 46 1.45 24.48 30.30
CA LEU A 46 2.43 23.40 30.16
C LEU A 46 2.09 22.18 31.04
N ASP A 47 1.64 22.41 32.28
CA ASP A 47 1.19 21.36 33.19
C ASP A 47 -0.06 20.63 32.66
N ARG A 48 -1.00 21.36 32.05
CA ARG A 48 -2.18 20.76 31.39
C ARG A 48 -1.78 19.84 30.24
N LEU A 49 -0.80 20.25 29.45
CA LEU A 49 -0.29 19.48 28.32
C LEU A 49 0.63 18.33 28.75
N LYS A 50 1.10 18.32 30.01
CA LYS A 50 2.06 17.35 30.56
C LYS A 50 3.40 17.33 29.83
N PHE A 51 3.86 18.50 29.39
CA PHE A 51 5.16 18.68 28.75
C PHE A 51 5.94 19.80 29.45
N SER A 52 7.25 19.66 29.61
CA SER A 52 8.09 20.84 29.75
C SER A 52 8.16 21.61 28.43
N ARG A 53 8.49 22.91 28.49
CA ARG A 53 8.60 23.75 27.29
C ARG A 53 9.55 23.18 26.23
N ILE A 54 10.69 22.64 26.67
CA ILE A 54 11.70 22.04 25.77
C ILE A 54 11.17 20.76 25.14
N GLU A 55 10.48 19.91 25.91
CA GLU A 55 9.89 18.68 25.38
C GLU A 55 8.73 18.98 24.41
N LEU A 56 7.90 19.98 24.71
CA LEU A 56 6.83 20.42 23.83
C LEU A 56 7.38 20.93 22.50
N GLU A 57 8.38 21.81 22.53
CA GLU A 57 9.03 22.32 21.32
C GLU A 57 9.62 21.18 20.48
N ALA A 58 10.35 20.25 21.11
CA ALA A 58 10.90 19.09 20.43
C ALA A 58 9.82 18.19 19.81
N HIS A 59 8.71 17.97 20.52
CA HIS A 59 7.59 17.17 20.05
C HIS A 59 6.88 17.82 18.85
N LEU A 60 6.65 19.13 18.92
CA LEU A 60 6.04 19.89 17.81
C LEU A 60 6.95 19.92 16.58
N LEU A 61 8.25 20.14 16.76
CA LEU A 61 9.20 20.09 15.66
C LEU A 61 9.26 18.71 15.02
N ALA A 62 9.14 17.63 15.80
CA ALA A 62 9.06 16.27 15.28
C ALA A 62 7.78 16.04 14.45
N LEU A 63 6.61 16.50 14.95
CA LEU A 63 5.34 16.40 14.24
C LEU A 63 5.33 17.20 12.93
N ILE A 64 5.94 18.38 12.90
CA ILE A 64 6.07 19.17 11.67
C ILE A 64 7.07 18.53 10.71
N ALA A 65 8.21 18.04 11.20
CA ALA A 65 9.18 17.33 10.36
C ALA A 65 8.58 16.06 9.75
N GLU A 66 7.73 15.34 10.48
CA GLU A 66 6.97 14.20 9.97
C GLU A 66 5.96 14.64 8.89
N ALA A 67 5.21 15.72 9.13
CA ALA A 67 4.30 16.32 8.15
C ALA A 67 4.99 16.80 6.86
N GLU A 68 6.14 17.48 6.99
CA GLU A 68 6.98 17.86 5.85
C GLU A 68 7.58 16.64 5.16
N GLY A 69 7.83 15.54 5.89
CA GLY A 69 8.20 14.25 5.34
C GLY A 69 7.16 13.65 4.40
N PHE A 70 5.86 13.93 4.61
CA PHE A 70 4.81 13.58 3.65
C PHE A 70 4.80 14.50 2.42
N ARG A 71 5.26 15.75 2.55
CA ARG A 71 5.33 16.75 1.46
C ARG A 71 6.59 16.66 0.62
N THR A 72 7.66 16.10 1.17
CA THR A 72 8.90 15.88 0.44
C THR A 72 8.66 14.72 -0.52
N PRO A 73 8.81 14.91 -1.86
CA PRO A 73 8.67 13.81 -2.79
C PRO A 73 9.61 12.70 -2.35
N VAL A 74 9.08 11.49 -2.11
CA VAL A 74 9.93 10.32 -1.93
C VAL A 74 10.85 10.29 -3.13
N THR A 75 12.16 10.47 -2.91
CA THR A 75 13.18 10.41 -3.96
C THR A 75 12.86 9.22 -4.84
N ARG A 76 12.78 9.43 -6.16
CA ARG A 76 12.39 8.38 -7.10
C ARG A 76 13.30 7.16 -6.89
N LEU A 77 12.72 6.11 -6.31
CA LEU A 77 13.40 4.84 -6.08
C LEU A 77 13.94 4.36 -7.43
N ARG A 78 15.21 4.03 -7.50
CA ARG A 78 15.84 3.46 -8.70
C ARG A 78 15.91 1.96 -8.60
N GLU A 79 16.15 1.46 -7.39
CA GLU A 79 16.41 0.05 -7.15
C GLU A 79 15.97 -0.40 -5.75
N LEU A 80 15.27 -1.54 -5.70
CA LEU A 80 15.06 -2.33 -4.50
C LEU A 80 15.88 -3.62 -4.62
N ARG A 81 16.82 -3.83 -3.70
CA ARG A 81 17.66 -5.03 -3.70
C ARG A 81 17.40 -5.89 -2.46
N ILE A 82 17.19 -7.18 -2.67
CA ILE A 82 16.84 -8.16 -1.64
C ILE A 82 17.99 -9.16 -1.55
N LEU A 83 18.66 -9.17 -0.40
CA LEU A 83 19.74 -10.09 -0.09
C LEU A 83 19.21 -11.22 0.79
N GLY A 84 19.62 -12.45 0.45
CA GLY A 84 19.20 -13.65 1.13
C GLY A 84 19.70 -13.73 2.57
N GLY A 85 18.93 -14.45 3.39
CA GLY A 85 19.26 -14.77 4.77
C GLY A 85 19.35 -16.28 4.97
N ARG A 86 18.31 -16.87 5.56
CA ARG A 86 18.24 -18.27 5.92
C ARG A 86 16.82 -18.82 5.75
N ASP A 87 16.74 -20.12 5.49
CA ASP A 87 15.49 -20.87 5.46
C ASP A 87 14.99 -21.26 6.87
N LYS A 88 13.84 -21.95 6.96
CA LYS A 88 13.26 -22.40 8.24
C LYS A 88 14.12 -23.42 9.00
N THR A 89 15.03 -24.10 8.32
CA THR A 89 15.95 -25.08 8.90
C THR A 89 17.28 -24.46 9.33
N GLY A 90 17.48 -23.16 9.03
CA GLY A 90 18.73 -22.45 9.28
C GLY A 90 19.75 -22.58 8.15
N GLY A 91 19.39 -23.22 7.03
CA GLY A 91 20.20 -23.28 5.82
C GLY A 91 20.36 -21.90 5.17
N ALA A 92 21.49 -21.65 4.52
CA ALA A 92 21.75 -20.36 3.88
C ALA A 92 20.87 -20.14 2.65
N GLU A 93 20.26 -18.96 2.55
CA GLU A 93 19.54 -18.52 1.36
C GLU A 93 20.48 -17.69 0.48
N ASN A 94 20.91 -18.24 -0.65
CA ASN A 94 21.76 -17.53 -1.61
C ASN A 94 20.90 -16.72 -2.58
N LEU A 95 20.42 -15.57 -2.13
CA LEU A 95 19.61 -14.65 -2.93
C LEU A 95 20.31 -13.30 -3.09
N ASP A 96 20.30 -12.79 -4.31
CA ASP A 96 20.66 -11.42 -4.65
C ASP A 96 19.73 -10.94 -5.76
N LEU A 97 18.58 -10.39 -5.36
CA LEU A 97 17.52 -10.01 -6.27
C LEU A 97 17.42 -8.50 -6.37
N VAL A 98 17.45 -7.99 -7.60
CA VAL A 98 17.30 -6.57 -7.91
C VAL A 98 15.98 -6.33 -8.65
N LEU A 99 15.16 -5.44 -8.10
CA LEU A 99 13.90 -4.97 -8.68
C LEU A 99 13.98 -3.47 -8.95
N ARG A 100 13.33 -3.02 -10.02
CA ARG A 100 13.33 -1.62 -10.47
C ARG A 100 11.90 -1.14 -10.67
N PRO A 101 11.65 0.19 -10.61
CA PRO A 101 10.35 0.77 -10.95
C PRO A 101 9.73 0.17 -12.21
N GLY A 102 8.41 -0.08 -12.18
CA GLY A 102 7.68 -0.77 -13.24
C GLY A 102 7.81 -2.30 -13.22
N ALA A 103 8.60 -2.88 -12.31
CA ALA A 103 8.69 -4.32 -12.15
C ALA A 103 7.42 -4.88 -11.48
N ILE A 104 6.82 -5.88 -12.14
CA ILE A 104 5.72 -6.67 -11.59
C ILE A 104 6.25 -8.07 -11.28
N VAL A 105 6.16 -8.46 -10.03
CA VAL A 105 6.71 -9.73 -9.54
C VAL A 105 5.65 -10.50 -8.79
N SER A 106 5.43 -11.75 -9.16
CA SER A 106 4.57 -12.64 -8.38
C SER A 106 5.41 -13.46 -7.40
N VAL A 107 4.96 -13.59 -6.17
CA VAL A 107 5.51 -14.48 -5.15
C VAL A 107 4.61 -15.71 -5.07
N VAL A 108 5.16 -16.86 -5.42
CA VAL A 108 4.41 -18.13 -5.52
C VAL A 108 5.02 -19.20 -4.64
N GLY A 109 4.21 -20.17 -4.24
CA GLY A 109 4.65 -21.28 -3.41
C GLY A 109 3.50 -21.87 -2.59
N PRO A 110 3.64 -23.11 -2.09
CA PRO A 110 2.62 -23.76 -1.27
C PRO A 110 2.20 -22.93 -0.05
N THR A 111 1.00 -23.20 0.49
CA THR A 111 0.56 -22.60 1.75
C THR A 111 1.58 -22.90 2.86
N GLY A 112 1.92 -21.88 3.65
CA GLY A 112 2.94 -22.01 4.69
C GLY A 112 4.39 -22.06 4.19
N SER A 113 4.67 -21.94 2.89
CA SER A 113 6.04 -21.90 2.35
C SER A 113 6.86 -20.70 2.84
N GLY A 114 6.22 -19.60 3.22
CA GLY A 114 6.89 -18.38 3.71
C GLY A 114 6.63 -17.11 2.91
N LYS A 115 5.68 -17.11 1.97
CA LYS A 115 5.33 -15.95 1.12
C LYS A 115 5.05 -14.67 1.92
N SER A 116 4.12 -14.70 2.87
CA SER A 116 3.78 -13.52 3.68
C SER A 116 4.95 -13.06 4.54
N ARG A 117 5.86 -13.97 4.94
CA ARG A 117 7.08 -13.60 5.64
C ARG A 117 8.11 -12.93 4.74
N PHE A 118 8.23 -13.40 3.49
CA PHE A 118 9.04 -12.73 2.48
C PHE A 118 8.51 -11.31 2.19
N LEU A 119 7.19 -11.14 2.05
CA LEU A 119 6.58 -9.82 1.91
C LEU A 119 6.81 -8.95 3.17
N GLY A 120 6.63 -9.52 4.37
CA GLY A 120 6.88 -8.80 5.63
C GLY A 120 8.34 -8.36 5.80
N ASP A 121 9.31 -9.16 5.34
CA ASP A 121 10.72 -8.76 5.34
C ASP A 121 10.95 -7.51 4.47
N ILE A 122 10.23 -7.39 3.34
CA ILE A 122 10.28 -6.22 2.47
C ILE A 122 9.54 -5.04 3.11
N GLU A 123 8.35 -5.28 3.68
CA GLU A 123 7.53 -4.28 4.36
C GLU A 123 8.32 -3.51 5.43
N CYS A 124 9.06 -4.24 6.27
CA CYS A 124 9.85 -3.66 7.35
C CYS A 124 11.29 -3.27 6.93
N LEU A 125 11.63 -3.43 5.65
CA LEU A 125 12.98 -3.23 5.10
C LEU A 125 14.06 -3.93 5.95
N ALA A 126 13.88 -5.23 6.18
CA ALA A 126 14.70 -6.08 7.05
C ALA A 126 16.20 -5.82 6.89
N GLN A 127 16.95 -5.81 7.99
CA GLN A 127 18.41 -5.59 8.04
C GLN A 127 19.09 -6.75 8.80
N GLY A 128 18.64 -7.99 8.56
CA GLY A 128 19.12 -9.18 9.26
C GLY A 128 18.51 -9.38 10.64
N ASP A 129 17.52 -8.59 11.00
CA ASP A 129 16.85 -8.55 12.31
C ASP A 129 15.49 -9.26 12.33
N THR A 130 15.02 -9.72 11.18
CA THR A 130 13.88 -10.63 11.09
C THR A 130 14.37 -12.08 11.21
N PRO A 131 13.51 -13.05 11.54
CA PRO A 131 13.99 -14.41 11.74
C PRO A 131 14.34 -15.13 10.42
N SER A 132 14.15 -14.50 9.24
CA SER A 132 14.74 -14.96 7.97
C SER A 132 16.18 -14.46 7.81
N GLY A 133 16.60 -13.40 8.50
CA GLY A 133 17.93 -12.81 8.38
C GLY A 133 18.18 -12.09 7.05
N ARG A 134 17.13 -11.81 6.26
CA ARG A 134 17.25 -11.09 4.98
C ARG A 134 17.65 -9.63 5.19
N ARG A 135 18.27 -9.05 4.15
CA ARG A 135 18.58 -7.62 4.10
C ARG A 135 17.96 -6.96 2.88
N ILE A 136 17.34 -5.80 3.07
CA ILE A 136 16.67 -5.03 2.04
C ILE A 136 17.42 -3.72 1.84
N LEU A 137 17.89 -3.46 0.64
CA LEU A 137 18.61 -2.24 0.30
C LEU A 137 17.75 -1.37 -0.62
N ILE A 138 17.84 -0.06 -0.39
CA ILE A 138 17.16 0.98 -1.15
C ILE A 138 18.23 1.75 -1.90
N ASP A 139 18.17 1.74 -3.22
CA ASP A 139 19.18 2.38 -4.10
C ASP A 139 20.62 1.94 -3.79
N GLY A 140 20.79 0.68 -3.37
CA GLY A 140 22.08 0.09 -3.01
C GLY A 140 22.55 0.38 -1.58
N GLU A 141 21.79 1.16 -0.81
CA GLU A 141 22.13 1.56 0.56
C GLU A 141 21.24 0.90 1.61
N ILE A 142 21.77 0.79 2.82
CA ILE A 142 20.98 0.37 3.99
C ILE A 142 20.03 1.53 4.33
N PRO A 143 18.71 1.31 4.36
CA PRO A 143 17.77 2.35 4.74
C PRO A 143 18.01 2.79 6.19
N ASP A 144 17.96 4.11 6.41
CA ASP A 144 18.04 4.71 7.75
C ASP A 144 16.99 4.07 8.69
N PRO A 145 17.37 3.63 9.91
CA PRO A 145 16.42 3.18 10.93
C PRO A 145 15.23 4.11 11.14
N ALA A 146 15.42 5.43 11.03
CA ALA A 146 14.33 6.40 11.13
C ALA A 146 13.33 6.26 9.98
N ARG A 147 13.81 6.02 8.75
CA ARG A 147 12.97 5.79 7.56
C ARG A 147 12.24 4.45 7.60
N ARG A 148 12.83 3.45 8.25
CA ARG A 148 12.19 2.15 8.45
C ARG A 148 10.87 2.32 9.18
N TRP A 149 10.85 3.08 10.28
CA TRP A 149 9.69 3.19 11.18
C TRP A 149 8.87 4.48 11.04
N ALA A 150 9.26 5.39 10.14
CA ALA A 150 8.49 6.60 9.89
C ALA A 150 7.07 6.28 9.42
N ALA A 151 6.07 6.95 10.00
CA ALA A 151 4.71 6.91 9.47
C ALA A 151 4.60 7.74 8.18
N SER A 152 5.40 8.82 8.09
CA SER A 152 5.56 9.66 6.90
C SER A 152 6.50 9.07 5.85
N GLY A 153 6.11 9.14 4.58
CA GLY A 153 6.99 8.78 3.47
C GLY A 153 7.38 7.30 3.43
N LYS A 154 6.49 6.40 3.90
CA LYS A 154 6.71 4.95 3.82
C LYS A 154 7.07 4.54 2.40
N LEU A 155 8.21 3.86 2.27
CA LEU A 155 8.68 3.34 0.99
C LEU A 155 7.82 2.19 0.47
N VAL A 156 7.10 1.52 1.37
CA VAL A 156 6.30 0.34 1.09
C VAL A 156 4.84 0.57 1.48
N ALA A 157 3.94 0.39 0.53
CA ALA A 157 2.50 0.27 0.75
C ALA A 157 2.12 -1.21 0.70
N GLN A 158 1.33 -1.67 1.68
CA GLN A 158 0.88 -3.06 1.74
C GLN A 158 -0.64 -3.17 1.68
N LEU A 159 -1.12 -4.03 0.78
CA LEU A 159 -2.50 -4.43 0.64
C LEU A 159 -2.65 -5.86 1.17
N SER A 160 -3.12 -5.97 2.41
CA SER A 160 -3.28 -7.26 3.11
C SER A 160 -4.53 -8.03 2.66
N GLN A 161 -4.50 -9.35 2.89
CA GLN A 161 -5.61 -10.26 2.57
C GLN A 161 -6.90 -9.92 3.33
N ASN A 162 -6.81 -9.53 4.60
CA ASN A 162 -7.96 -9.12 5.41
C ASN A 162 -7.85 -7.63 5.71
N MET A 163 -8.82 -6.86 5.22
CA MET A 163 -8.84 -5.42 5.37
C MET A 163 -10.05 -5.03 6.21
N ASN A 164 -9.80 -4.83 7.49
CA ASN A 164 -10.82 -4.41 8.45
C ASN A 164 -10.60 -2.93 8.74
N PHE A 165 -11.52 -2.09 8.27
CA PHE A 165 -11.54 -0.69 8.68
C PHE A 165 -12.08 -0.62 10.11
N VAL A 166 -11.31 -0.02 11.02
CA VAL A 166 -11.70 0.21 12.43
C VAL A 166 -12.14 1.67 12.64
N VAL A 167 -12.20 2.43 11.56
CA VAL A 167 -12.46 3.87 11.57
C VAL A 167 -13.90 4.12 11.10
N ASP A 168 -14.63 4.95 11.85
CA ASP A 168 -15.99 5.38 11.51
C ASP A 168 -15.94 6.64 10.63
N LEU A 169 -15.52 6.44 9.37
CA LEU A 169 -15.50 7.47 8.33
C LEU A 169 -16.30 7.01 7.12
N THR A 170 -16.79 7.97 6.35
CA THR A 170 -17.31 7.69 5.01
C THR A 170 -16.14 7.45 4.05
N VAL A 171 -16.43 6.79 2.92
CA VAL A 171 -15.46 6.58 1.84
C VAL A 171 -14.88 7.92 1.35
N GLY A 172 -15.72 8.94 1.18
CA GLY A 172 -15.31 10.27 0.75
C GLY A 172 -14.30 10.88 1.71
N ASP A 173 -14.69 10.99 2.99
CA ASP A 173 -13.85 11.59 4.03
C ASP A 173 -12.50 10.87 4.16
N PHE A 174 -12.51 9.54 4.05
CA PHE A 174 -11.29 8.73 4.15
C PHE A 174 -10.29 9.04 3.03
N ILE A 175 -10.76 9.14 1.79
CA ILE A 175 -9.89 9.42 0.65
C ILE A 175 -9.49 10.89 0.62
N GLU A 176 -10.38 11.80 1.00
CA GLU A 176 -10.05 13.22 1.14
C GLU A 176 -8.95 13.43 2.18
N MET A 177 -9.07 12.80 3.36
CA MET A 177 -8.02 12.78 4.38
C MET A 177 -6.70 12.24 3.81
N HIS A 178 -6.72 11.19 2.98
CA HIS A 178 -5.52 10.67 2.33
C HIS A 178 -4.89 11.67 1.35
N ALA A 179 -5.70 12.42 0.60
CA ALA A 179 -5.24 13.44 -0.33
C ALA A 179 -4.68 14.68 0.41
N GLU A 180 -5.32 15.11 1.50
CA GLU A 180 -4.87 16.20 2.36
C GLU A 180 -3.53 15.89 3.04
N CYS A 181 -3.39 14.68 3.61
CA CYS A 181 -2.13 14.22 4.21
C CYS A 181 -0.95 14.24 3.21
N ARG A 182 -1.24 14.24 1.91
CA ARG A 182 -0.27 14.29 0.82
C ARG A 182 -0.16 15.67 0.17
N ALA A 183 -0.84 16.67 0.74
CA ALA A 183 -0.86 18.05 0.28
C ALA A 183 -1.25 18.20 -1.21
N VAL A 184 -2.22 17.40 -1.66
CA VAL A 184 -2.80 17.52 -2.99
C VAL A 184 -3.61 18.82 -3.08
N ASP A 185 -3.45 19.60 -4.16
CA ASP A 185 -4.07 20.93 -4.30
C ASP A 185 -5.61 20.92 -4.32
N ALA A 186 -6.22 19.82 -4.77
CA ALA A 186 -7.68 19.67 -4.89
C ALA A 186 -8.13 18.31 -4.32
N PRO A 187 -8.13 18.14 -2.99
CA PRO A 187 -8.35 16.84 -2.34
C PRO A 187 -9.74 16.26 -2.63
N GLU A 188 -10.80 17.08 -2.65
CA GLU A 188 -12.16 16.65 -3.01
C GLU A 188 -12.25 16.11 -4.45
N GLN A 189 -11.61 16.78 -5.41
CA GLN A 189 -11.62 16.37 -6.82
C GLN A 189 -10.87 15.04 -6.99
N VAL A 190 -9.70 14.91 -6.37
CA VAL A 190 -8.92 13.67 -6.43
C VAL A 190 -9.63 12.53 -5.70
N ALA A 191 -10.32 12.81 -4.59
CA ALA A 191 -11.15 11.80 -3.93
C ALA A 191 -12.26 11.27 -4.86
N ALA A 192 -12.93 12.15 -5.60
CA ALA A 192 -13.91 11.74 -6.60
C ALA A 192 -13.29 10.86 -7.71
N GLU A 193 -12.09 11.20 -8.19
CA GLU A 193 -11.36 10.40 -9.20
C GLU A 193 -10.98 9.01 -8.68
N VAL A 194 -10.50 8.92 -7.45
CA VAL A 194 -10.14 7.67 -6.78
C VAL A 194 -11.38 6.77 -6.63
N ILE A 195 -12.50 7.32 -6.15
CA ILE A 195 -13.75 6.57 -5.98
C ILE A 195 -14.29 6.12 -7.34
N ALA A 196 -14.23 6.98 -8.37
CA ALA A 196 -14.61 6.60 -9.72
C ALA A 196 -13.72 5.48 -10.27
N CYS A 197 -12.42 5.49 -9.95
CA CYS A 197 -11.50 4.42 -10.29
C CYS A 197 -11.82 3.12 -9.57
N ALA A 198 -12.04 3.17 -8.26
CA ALA A 198 -12.45 2.03 -7.45
C ALA A 198 -13.74 1.37 -7.98
N ASN A 199 -14.72 2.18 -8.37
CA ASN A 199 -15.98 1.71 -8.96
C ASN A 199 -15.82 1.04 -10.34
N ARG A 200 -14.71 1.26 -11.06
CA ARG A 200 -14.39 0.49 -12.27
C ARG A 200 -13.80 -0.88 -11.94
N LEU A 201 -13.11 -1.00 -10.81
CA LEU A 201 -12.50 -2.24 -10.34
C LEU A 201 -13.48 -3.15 -9.59
N ALA A 202 -14.42 -2.55 -8.85
CA ALA A 202 -15.37 -3.28 -8.02
C ALA A 202 -16.46 -3.98 -8.86
N GLY A 203 -16.89 -5.17 -8.43
CA GLY A 203 -18.04 -5.86 -9.03
C GLY A 203 -19.38 -5.14 -8.77
N GLU A 204 -19.46 -4.38 -7.67
CA GLU A 204 -20.63 -3.57 -7.32
C GLU A 204 -20.19 -2.16 -6.92
N LYS A 205 -20.88 -1.16 -7.48
CA LYS A 205 -20.56 0.25 -7.21
C LYS A 205 -20.98 0.66 -5.80
N PHE A 206 -20.27 1.64 -5.26
CA PHE A 206 -20.56 2.27 -3.97
C PHE A 206 -20.44 3.79 -4.08
N SER A 207 -21.08 4.51 -3.16
CA SER A 207 -21.05 5.97 -3.09
C SER A 207 -20.04 6.45 -2.05
N ALA A 208 -19.63 7.72 -2.16
CA ALA A 208 -18.73 8.37 -1.22
C ALA A 208 -19.30 8.43 0.22
N ASN A 209 -20.63 8.44 0.37
CA ASN A 209 -21.30 8.63 1.66
C ASN A 209 -21.47 7.33 2.47
N ILE A 210 -21.08 6.18 1.92
CA ILE A 210 -21.17 4.90 2.62
C ILE A 210 -20.05 4.82 3.66
N SER A 211 -20.35 4.25 4.84
CA SER A 211 -19.32 4.00 5.86
C SER A 211 -18.33 2.95 5.37
N LEU A 212 -17.04 3.15 5.63
CA LEU A 212 -15.99 2.18 5.29
C LEU A 212 -16.28 0.77 5.82
N THR A 213 -16.90 0.68 7.00
CA THR A 213 -17.25 -0.59 7.66
C THR A 213 -18.37 -1.36 6.95
N GLN A 214 -19.12 -0.70 6.07
CA GLN A 214 -20.23 -1.29 5.31
C GLN A 214 -19.80 -1.79 3.93
N LEU A 215 -18.59 -1.47 3.49
CA LEU A 215 -18.07 -1.95 2.21
C LEU A 215 -17.88 -3.47 2.25
N SER A 216 -18.31 -4.14 1.18
CA SER A 216 -17.93 -5.53 0.95
C SER A 216 -16.42 -5.67 0.79
N GLY A 217 -15.87 -6.86 1.03
CA GLY A 217 -14.42 -7.09 0.89
C GLY A 217 -13.86 -6.71 -0.49
N GLY A 218 -14.65 -6.86 -1.56
CA GLY A 218 -14.26 -6.44 -2.90
C GLY A 218 -14.27 -4.94 -3.11
N GLN A 219 -15.27 -4.25 -2.59
CA GLN A 219 -15.33 -2.78 -2.64
C GLN A 219 -14.18 -2.17 -1.84
N SER A 220 -13.95 -2.66 -0.62
CA SER A 220 -12.81 -2.26 0.21
C SER A 220 -11.48 -2.41 -0.53
N ARG A 221 -11.26 -3.56 -1.17
CA ARG A 221 -10.01 -3.80 -1.91
C ARG A 221 -9.89 -2.94 -3.16
N ALA A 222 -10.96 -2.77 -3.92
CA ALA A 222 -10.99 -1.87 -5.07
C ALA A 222 -10.66 -0.43 -4.67
N LEU A 223 -11.22 0.05 -3.56
CA LEU A 223 -10.94 1.37 -3.00
C LEU A 223 -9.46 1.54 -2.67
N MET A 224 -8.87 0.60 -1.94
CA MET A 224 -7.47 0.70 -1.52
C MET A 224 -6.48 0.52 -2.67
N ILE A 225 -6.81 -0.27 -3.69
CA ILE A 225 -5.99 -0.35 -4.91
C ILE A 225 -6.02 0.99 -5.65
N ALA A 226 -7.19 1.62 -5.79
CA ALA A 226 -7.31 2.93 -6.41
C ALA A 226 -6.57 4.01 -5.61
N ASP A 227 -6.73 4.03 -4.29
CA ASP A 227 -5.99 4.90 -3.36
C ASP A 227 -4.48 4.72 -3.50
N VAL A 228 -3.99 3.46 -3.49
CA VAL A 228 -2.56 3.19 -3.66
C VAL A 228 -2.04 3.60 -5.03
N ALA A 229 -2.79 3.37 -6.09
CA ALA A 229 -2.34 3.69 -7.43
C ALA A 229 -2.31 5.20 -7.72
N LEU A 230 -3.30 5.95 -7.20
CA LEU A 230 -3.51 7.35 -7.57
C LEU A 230 -3.00 8.34 -6.51
N LEU A 231 -3.07 7.98 -5.22
CA LEU A 231 -2.66 8.85 -4.11
C LEU A 231 -1.35 8.40 -3.46
N SER A 232 -1.08 7.10 -3.32
CA SER A 232 0.11 6.67 -2.57
C SER A 232 1.41 7.10 -3.24
N SER A 233 2.31 7.73 -2.47
CA SER A 233 3.66 8.09 -2.88
C SER A 233 4.66 6.94 -2.71
N SER A 234 4.25 5.82 -2.10
CA SER A 234 5.12 4.66 -1.88
C SER A 234 5.56 4.06 -3.22
N PRO A 235 6.88 3.94 -3.49
CA PRO A 235 7.39 3.35 -4.72
C PRO A 235 7.30 1.82 -4.76
N ILE A 236 7.09 1.16 -3.61
CA ILE A 236 6.94 -0.29 -3.51
C ILE A 236 5.53 -0.62 -3.04
N VAL A 237 4.86 -1.54 -3.73
CA VAL A 237 3.53 -2.03 -3.40
C VAL A 237 3.59 -3.53 -3.18
N LEU A 238 3.20 -3.98 -2.01
CA LEU A 238 3.05 -5.39 -1.65
C LEU A 238 1.57 -5.74 -1.63
N ILE A 239 1.20 -6.85 -2.27
CA ILE A 239 -0.18 -7.32 -2.33
C ILE A 239 -0.22 -8.77 -1.87
N ASP A 240 -1.03 -9.08 -0.86
CA ASP A 240 -1.26 -10.45 -0.43
C ASP A 240 -2.61 -10.95 -0.96
N GLU A 241 -2.59 -11.89 -1.90
CA GLU A 241 -3.73 -12.60 -2.48
C GLU A 241 -4.87 -11.72 -3.02
N ILE A 242 -4.62 -11.07 -4.16
CA ILE A 242 -5.62 -10.22 -4.85
C ILE A 242 -6.77 -11.03 -5.46
N GLU A 243 -6.59 -12.34 -5.70
CA GLU A 243 -7.57 -13.18 -6.38
C GLU A 243 -8.89 -13.36 -5.61
N ASN A 244 -8.86 -13.29 -4.28
CA ASN A 244 -10.00 -13.54 -3.40
C ASN A 244 -10.94 -12.33 -3.24
N ALA A 245 -10.78 -11.29 -4.07
CA ALA A 245 -11.40 -9.99 -3.85
C ALA A 245 -12.78 -9.80 -4.49
N GLY A 246 -13.14 -10.54 -5.54
CA GLY A 246 -14.31 -10.17 -6.35
C GLY A 246 -14.16 -8.81 -7.06
N ILE A 247 -12.92 -8.45 -7.44
CA ILE A 247 -12.60 -7.25 -8.24
C ILE A 247 -12.06 -7.66 -9.60
N ASN A 248 -12.03 -6.72 -10.55
CA ASN A 248 -11.33 -6.89 -11.82
C ASN A 248 -9.81 -6.87 -11.61
N ARG A 249 -9.24 -8.07 -11.40
CA ARG A 249 -7.81 -8.27 -11.06
C ARG A 249 -6.86 -7.71 -12.11
N ARG A 250 -7.22 -7.84 -13.40
CA ARG A 250 -6.41 -7.36 -14.52
C ARG A 250 -6.35 -5.83 -14.54
N GLN A 251 -7.51 -5.17 -14.48
CA GLN A 251 -7.53 -3.70 -14.44
C GLN A 251 -6.82 -3.15 -13.20
N ALA A 252 -6.94 -3.84 -12.05
CA ALA A 252 -6.21 -3.49 -10.84
C ALA A 252 -4.70 -3.56 -11.03
N LEU A 253 -4.20 -4.62 -11.68
CA LEU A 253 -2.79 -4.76 -12.04
C LEU A 253 -2.36 -3.66 -13.02
N ASP A 254 -3.08 -3.48 -14.12
CA ASP A 254 -2.76 -2.47 -15.15
C ASP A 254 -2.67 -1.05 -14.54
N LEU A 255 -3.56 -0.74 -13.59
CA LEU A 255 -3.55 0.52 -12.86
C LEU A 255 -2.28 0.69 -12.01
N LEU A 256 -1.87 -0.36 -11.28
CA LEU A 256 -0.65 -0.31 -10.46
C LEU A 256 0.61 -0.25 -11.33
N VAL A 257 0.62 -0.87 -12.51
CA VAL A 257 1.72 -0.80 -13.47
C VAL A 257 1.91 0.60 -14.01
N ALA A 258 0.82 1.28 -14.36
CA ALA A 258 0.85 2.64 -14.88
C ALA A 258 1.46 3.65 -13.90
N SER A 259 1.57 3.31 -12.61
CA SER A 259 2.09 4.19 -11.56
C SER A 259 3.62 4.17 -11.37
N ASP A 260 4.38 3.47 -12.25
CA ASP A 260 5.85 3.34 -12.19
C ASP A 260 6.36 2.80 -10.83
N LYS A 261 5.54 1.98 -10.15
CA LYS A 261 5.86 1.36 -8.86
C LYS A 261 6.48 -0.02 -9.05
N ILE A 262 7.22 -0.49 -8.05
CA ILE A 262 7.61 -1.89 -7.90
C ILE A 262 6.45 -2.62 -7.25
N VAL A 263 5.86 -3.61 -7.94
CA VAL A 263 4.71 -4.36 -7.43
C VAL A 263 5.12 -5.79 -7.15
N LEU A 264 5.01 -6.23 -5.90
CA LEU A 264 5.14 -7.63 -5.51
C LEU A 264 3.79 -8.16 -5.06
N MET A 265 3.30 -9.22 -5.69
CA MET A 265 2.03 -9.85 -5.33
C MET A 265 2.20 -11.32 -4.97
N SER A 266 1.75 -11.72 -3.79
CA SER A 266 1.54 -13.12 -3.45
C SER A 266 0.26 -13.60 -4.11
N THR A 267 0.31 -14.72 -4.84
CA THR A 267 -0.87 -15.26 -5.53
C THR A 267 -0.79 -16.77 -5.72
N HIS A 268 -1.96 -17.39 -5.75
CA HIS A 268 -2.23 -18.76 -6.16
C HIS A 268 -2.88 -18.84 -7.55
N ASP A 269 -3.21 -17.70 -8.16
CA ASP A 269 -3.84 -17.62 -9.48
C ASP A 269 -2.77 -17.69 -10.59
N PRO A 270 -2.82 -18.69 -11.48
CA PRO A 270 -1.85 -18.83 -12.57
C PRO A 270 -1.89 -17.64 -13.55
N ILE A 271 -3.04 -16.99 -13.75
CA ILE A 271 -3.16 -15.83 -14.65
C ILE A 271 -2.37 -14.66 -14.08
N LEU A 272 -2.52 -14.38 -12.78
CA LEU A 272 -1.78 -13.30 -12.12
C LEU A 272 -0.28 -13.60 -12.07
N ALA A 273 0.09 -14.85 -11.77
CA ALA A 273 1.48 -15.28 -11.77
C ALA A 273 2.16 -15.11 -13.13
N LEU A 274 1.42 -15.33 -14.23
CA LEU A 274 1.93 -15.20 -15.60
C LEU A 274 1.85 -13.78 -16.18
N HIS A 275 0.99 -12.93 -15.62
CA HIS A 275 1.00 -11.49 -15.91
C HIS A 275 2.26 -10.79 -15.36
N ALA A 276 2.83 -11.32 -14.28
CA ALA A 276 4.09 -10.82 -13.73
C ALA A 276 5.27 -11.07 -14.70
N GLN A 277 6.23 -10.17 -14.68
CA GLN A 277 7.47 -10.28 -15.48
C GLN A 277 8.40 -11.34 -14.88
N LYS A 278 8.37 -11.49 -13.54
CA LYS A 278 9.14 -12.46 -12.78
C LYS A 278 8.27 -13.18 -11.76
N ARG A 279 8.64 -14.42 -11.46
CA ARG A 279 8.04 -15.23 -10.39
C ARG A 279 9.11 -15.64 -9.39
N ILE A 280 8.93 -15.24 -8.15
CA ILE A 280 9.74 -15.66 -7.00
C ILE A 280 9.08 -16.90 -6.40
N VAL A 281 9.77 -18.03 -6.48
CA VAL A 281 9.30 -19.30 -5.92
C VAL A 281 9.83 -19.44 -4.50
N ILE A 282 8.92 -19.46 -3.52
CA ILE A 282 9.24 -19.65 -2.11
C ILE A 282 9.08 -21.13 -1.72
N ALA A 283 10.10 -21.70 -1.10
CA ALA A 283 10.06 -23.03 -0.51
C ALA A 283 10.80 -23.05 0.83
N ALA A 284 10.25 -23.75 1.81
CA ALA A 284 10.85 -23.92 3.14
C ALA A 284 11.31 -22.61 3.84
N GLY A 285 10.68 -21.47 3.54
CA GLY A 285 10.99 -20.15 4.10
C GLY A 285 11.99 -19.32 3.31
N ALA A 286 12.59 -19.86 2.26
CA ALA A 286 13.58 -19.20 1.41
C ALA A 286 13.09 -19.06 -0.04
N VAL A 287 13.69 -18.13 -0.78
CA VAL A 287 13.58 -18.07 -2.24
C VAL A 287 14.35 -19.25 -2.82
N ALA A 288 13.61 -20.21 -3.37
CA ALA A 288 14.18 -21.39 -4.03
C ALA A 288 14.60 -21.07 -5.47
N GLN A 289 13.82 -20.22 -6.16
CA GLN A 289 14.08 -19.85 -7.55
C GLN A 289 13.48 -18.49 -7.88
N VAL A 290 14.11 -17.78 -8.80
CA VAL A 290 13.52 -16.62 -9.49
C VAL A 290 13.42 -16.99 -10.97
N ILE A 291 12.21 -16.96 -11.52
CA ILE A 291 11.91 -17.35 -12.89
C ILE A 291 11.43 -16.13 -13.65
N GLU A 292 12.03 -15.81 -14.79
CA GLU A 292 11.48 -14.82 -15.70
C GLU A 292 10.39 -15.46 -16.55
N THR A 293 9.25 -14.78 -16.69
CA THR A 293 8.15 -15.29 -17.50
C THR A 293 8.59 -15.32 -18.96
N SER A 294 8.54 -16.51 -19.57
CA SER A 294 8.99 -16.72 -20.95
C SER A 294 7.97 -16.22 -21.99
N ALA A 295 8.40 -16.07 -23.25
CA ALA A 295 7.48 -15.74 -24.35
C ALA A 295 6.41 -16.84 -24.55
N THR A 296 6.77 -18.11 -24.38
CA THR A 296 5.85 -19.25 -24.47
C THR A 296 4.79 -19.20 -23.37
N GLU A 297 5.19 -18.89 -22.13
CA GLU A 297 4.24 -18.71 -21.03
C GLU A 297 3.30 -17.51 -21.25
N ARG A 298 3.83 -16.40 -21.78
CA ARG A 298 3.00 -15.25 -22.19
C ARG A 298 2.02 -15.61 -23.30
N ALA A 299 2.40 -16.47 -24.24
CA ALA A 299 1.47 -16.96 -25.27
C ALA A 299 0.36 -17.84 -24.67
N HIS A 300 0.67 -18.67 -23.67
CA HIS A 300 -0.34 -19.49 -22.97
C HIS A 300 -1.28 -18.67 -22.08
N LEU A 301 -0.84 -17.50 -21.59
CA LEU A 301 -1.68 -16.60 -20.79
C LEU A 301 -3.00 -16.25 -21.51
N ALA A 302 -2.96 -15.98 -22.82
CA ALA A 302 -4.16 -15.66 -23.59
C ALA A 302 -5.19 -16.80 -23.58
N ALA A 303 -4.73 -18.06 -23.61
CA ALA A 303 -5.60 -19.22 -23.51
C ALA A 303 -6.18 -19.36 -22.10
N LEU A 304 -5.37 -19.17 -21.06
CA LEU A 304 -5.84 -19.20 -19.67
C LEU A 304 -6.87 -18.10 -19.38
N GLU A 305 -6.64 -16.87 -19.86
CA GLU A 305 -7.61 -15.77 -19.77
C GLU A 305 -8.92 -16.08 -20.50
N HIS A 306 -8.86 -16.80 -21.62
CA HIS A 306 -10.07 -17.24 -22.32
C HIS A 306 -10.89 -18.22 -21.47
N TYR A 307 -10.26 -19.24 -20.89
CA TYR A 307 -10.94 -20.20 -20.02
C TYR A 307 -11.48 -19.56 -18.73
N ASP A 308 -10.73 -18.64 -18.13
CA ASP A 308 -11.18 -17.94 -16.92
C ASP A 308 -12.41 -17.06 -17.20
N ARG A 309 -12.46 -16.35 -18.33
CA ARG A 309 -13.66 -15.60 -18.76
C ARG A 309 -14.87 -16.52 -18.89
N LEU A 310 -14.72 -17.65 -19.59
CA LEU A 310 -15.81 -18.62 -19.75
C LEU A 310 -16.32 -19.13 -18.39
N MET A 311 -15.41 -19.44 -17.46
CA MET A 311 -15.77 -19.84 -16.11
C MET A 311 -16.44 -18.71 -15.31
N SER A 312 -15.99 -17.48 -15.48
CA SER A 312 -16.56 -16.29 -14.84
C SER A 312 -17.99 -16.04 -15.33
N ASP A 313 -18.23 -16.09 -16.64
CA ASP A 313 -19.55 -15.89 -17.25
C ASP A 313 -20.56 -16.95 -16.77
N LEU A 314 -20.12 -18.21 -16.65
CA LEU A 314 -20.91 -19.28 -16.06
C LEU A 314 -21.24 -19.01 -14.59
N ARG A 315 -20.26 -18.56 -13.79
CA ARG A 315 -20.48 -18.20 -12.38
C ARG A 315 -21.50 -17.09 -12.23
N GLU A 316 -21.41 -16.03 -13.04
CA GLU A 316 -22.36 -14.91 -13.00
C GLU A 316 -23.76 -15.35 -13.43
N THR A 317 -23.86 -16.15 -14.49
CA THR A 317 -25.13 -16.71 -14.96
C THR A 317 -25.83 -17.50 -13.85
N LEU A 318 -25.10 -18.37 -13.15
CA LEU A 318 -25.61 -19.13 -12.01
C LEU A 318 -25.94 -18.24 -10.80
N ARG A 319 -25.11 -17.22 -10.52
CA ARG A 319 -25.34 -16.25 -9.43
C ARG A 319 -26.65 -15.49 -9.63
N HIS A 320 -27.04 -15.21 -10.87
CA HIS A 320 -28.33 -14.60 -11.21
C HIS A 320 -29.50 -15.60 -11.29
N GLY A 321 -29.30 -16.86 -10.89
CA GLY A 321 -30.35 -17.86 -10.75
C GLY A 321 -30.74 -18.57 -12.05
N ALA A 322 -29.96 -18.41 -13.13
CA ALA A 322 -30.19 -19.17 -14.35
C ALA A 322 -29.90 -20.66 -14.12
N ARG A 323 -30.64 -21.52 -14.82
CA ARG A 323 -30.42 -22.98 -14.79
C ARG A 323 -29.33 -23.35 -15.79
N LEU A 324 -28.40 -24.20 -15.37
CA LEU A 324 -27.39 -24.77 -16.24
C LEU A 324 -27.85 -26.14 -16.77
N GLU A 325 -28.75 -26.12 -17.75
CA GLU A 325 -29.31 -27.35 -18.34
C GLU A 325 -28.38 -27.97 -19.39
N THR A 326 -27.50 -27.17 -20.00
CA THR A 326 -26.46 -27.63 -20.94
C THR A 326 -25.15 -26.91 -20.65
N LEU A 327 -24.02 -27.61 -20.83
CA LEU A 327 -22.69 -26.99 -20.75
C LEU A 327 -22.36 -26.32 -22.10
N PRO A 328 -21.70 -25.15 -22.09
CA PRO A 328 -21.14 -24.58 -23.32
C PRO A 328 -20.21 -25.59 -23.99
N PRO A 329 -20.14 -25.63 -25.34
CA PRO A 329 -19.33 -26.60 -26.08
C PRO A 329 -17.87 -26.63 -25.63
N GLN A 330 -17.34 -25.47 -25.20
CA GLN A 330 -15.96 -25.34 -24.70
C GLN A 330 -15.69 -26.12 -23.40
N PHE A 331 -16.74 -26.52 -22.68
CA PHE A 331 -16.69 -27.35 -21.47
C PHE A 331 -17.20 -28.78 -21.70
N SER A 332 -17.56 -29.13 -22.93
CA SER A 332 -17.93 -30.49 -23.29
C SER A 332 -16.71 -31.39 -23.14
N PRO A 333 -16.73 -32.41 -22.25
CA PRO A 333 -15.63 -33.37 -22.17
C PRO A 333 -15.49 -34.22 -23.45
N PHE A 334 -16.41 -34.08 -24.41
CA PHE A 334 -16.45 -34.85 -25.65
C PHE A 334 -16.24 -34.02 -26.93
N GLY A 335 -15.92 -32.72 -26.80
CA GLY A 335 -15.76 -31.81 -27.95
C GLY A 335 -17.08 -31.27 -28.48
#